data_AF-A0A2R6CKX5-F1
#
_entry.id   AF-A0A2R6CKX5-F1
#
_cell.length_a   1.000
_cell.length_b   1.000
_cell.length_c   1.000
_cell.angle_alpha   90.00
_cell.angle_beta   90.00
_cell.angle_gamma   90.00
#
_symmetry.space_group_name_H-M   'P 1'
#
loop_
_entity.id
_entity.type
_entity.pdbx_description
1 polymer ?
#
loop_
_entity_poly.entity_id
_entity_poly.type
_entity_poly.pdbx_seq_one_letter_code
_entity_poly.pdbx_strand_id
1 'polypeptide(L)' 'MTNPLLGFLLLAWGVSMAVWPDRLAQLEEQIDAIGSRRSWSEVEPAGWKVALTRIVGVAVSVFGLFVFLGI' A
#
# COMPACT_ATOMS: atom_id res chain seq x y z
N MET A 1 10.88 3.73 -23.59
CA MET A 1 10.71 2.26 -23.53
C MET A 1 9.94 1.96 -22.27
N THR A 2 8.70 1.50 -22.39
CA THR A 2 7.89 1.08 -21.25
C THR A 2 8.39 -0.28 -20.75
N ASN A 3 8.38 -0.48 -19.43
CA ASN A 3 8.87 -1.71 -18.79
C ASN A 3 7.65 -2.48 -18.26
N PRO A 4 7.19 -3.54 -18.95
CA PRO A 4 6.00 -4.28 -18.56
C PRO A 4 6.16 -4.95 -17.19
N LEU A 5 7.36 -5.40 -16.84
CA LEU A 5 7.64 -5.97 -15.53
C LEU A 5 7.44 -4.93 -14.42
N LEU A 6 7.96 -3.71 -14.63
CA LEU A 6 7.75 -2.60 -13.69
C LEU A 6 6.25 -2.26 -13.56
N GLY A 7 5.53 -2.17 -14.67
CA GLY A 7 4.09 -1.92 -14.67
C GLY A 7 3.30 -2.98 -13.90
N PHE A 8 3.64 -4.26 -14.11
CA PHE A 8 3.04 -5.37 -13.37
C PHE A 8 3.31 -5.30 -11.87
N LEU A 9 4.56 -5.01 -11.46
CA LEU A 9 4.93 -4.88 -10.05
C LEU A 9 4.19 -3.72 -9.37
N LEU A 10 4.11 -2.57 -10.05
CA LEU A 10 3.35 -1.41 -9.57
C LEU A 10 1.86 -1.73 -9.46
N LEU A 11 1.28 -2.40 -10.46
CA LEU A 11 -0.13 -2.79 -10.45
C LEU A 11 -0.41 -3.74 -9.28
N ALA A 12 0.40 -4.79 -9.11
CA ALA A 12 0.26 -5.75 -8.02
C ALA A 12 0.38 -5.09 -6.63
N TRP A 13 1.35 -4.17 -6.48
CA TRP A 13 1.54 -3.42 -5.24
C TRP A 13 0.39 -2.44 -4.95
N GLY A 14 -0.07 -1.70 -5.95
CA GLY A 14 -1.23 -0.81 -5.78
C GLY A 14 -2.50 -1.58 -5.41
N VAL A 15 -2.70 -2.76 -6.02
CA VAL A 15 -3.87 -3.60 -5.74
C VAL A 15 -3.82 -4.12 -4.30
N SER A 16 -2.65 -4.54 -3.82
CA SER A 16 -2.54 -5.00 -2.43
C SER A 16 -2.85 -3.88 -1.44
N MET A 17 -2.39 -2.65 -1.69
CA MET A 17 -2.72 -1.45 -0.91
C MET A 17 -4.22 -1.12 -0.93
N ALA A 18 -4.87 -1.23 -2.10
CA ALA A 18 -6.29 -0.91 -2.24
C ALA A 18 -7.22 -1.94 -1.60
N VAL A 19 -6.85 -3.24 -1.69
CA VAL A 19 -7.65 -4.37 -1.20
C VAL A 19 -7.44 -4.65 0.29
N TRP A 20 -6.22 -4.48 0.80
CA TRP A 20 -5.89 -4.71 2.22
C TRP A 20 -5.30 -3.48 2.91
N PRO A 21 -5.98 -2.31 2.85
CA PRO A 21 -5.45 -1.08 3.42
C PRO A 21 -5.27 -1.19 4.94
N ASP A 22 -6.18 -1.87 5.65
CA ASP A 22 -6.11 -2.03 7.11
C ASP A 22 -4.86 -2.79 7.54
N ARG A 23 -4.54 -3.90 6.86
CA ARG A 23 -3.38 -4.72 7.18
C ARG A 23 -2.07 -3.98 6.91
N LEU A 24 -2.01 -3.23 5.81
CA LEU A 24 -0.81 -2.49 5.43
C LEU A 24 -0.61 -1.24 6.30
N ALA A 25 -1.67 -0.51 6.62
CA ALA A 25 -1.61 0.60 7.56
C ALA A 25 -1.24 0.11 8.98
N GLN A 26 -1.72 -1.06 9.40
CA GLN A 26 -1.32 -1.66 10.66
C GLN A 26 0.16 -2.07 10.67
N LEU A 27 0.65 -2.67 9.58
CA LEU A 27 2.08 -3.01 9.45
C LEU A 27 2.95 -1.76 9.55
N GLU A 28 2.55 -0.67 8.87
CA GLU A 28 3.24 0.61 8.93
C GLU A 28 3.30 1.16 10.37
N GLU A 29 2.15 1.16 11.07
CA GLU A 29 2.08 1.56 12.48
C GLU A 29 2.93 0.66 13.40
N GLN A 30 3.00 -0.65 13.13
CA GLN A 30 3.85 -1.58 13.88
C GLN A 30 5.34 -1.29 13.66
N ILE A 31 5.73 -0.94 12.43
CA ILE A 31 7.10 -0.53 12.11
C ILE A 31 7.43 0.81 12.79
N ASP A 32 6.51 1.78 12.77
CA ASP A 32 6.66 3.06 13.47
C ASP A 32 6.74 2.87 14.99
N ALA A 33 6.09 1.84 15.53
CA ALA A 33 6.10 1.50 16.95
C ALA A 33 7.34 0.69 17.39
N ILE A 34 8.34 0.47 16.54
CA ILE A 34 9.60 -0.19 16.95
C ILE A 34 10.25 0.60 18.09
N GLY A 35 10.41 -0.04 19.25
CA GLY A 35 10.89 0.60 20.50
C GLY A 35 9.78 1.02 21.48
N SER A 36 8.51 0.89 21.08
CA SER A 36 7.35 1.04 21.96
C SER A 36 7.19 -0.17 22.89
N ARG A 37 6.62 0.06 24.09
CA ARG A 37 6.22 -1.03 25.00
C ARG A 37 4.88 -1.66 24.62
N ARG A 38 4.18 -1.10 23.61
CA ARG A 38 2.87 -1.57 23.15
C ARG A 38 3.02 -2.91 22.42
N SER A 39 2.11 -3.84 22.69
CA SER A 39 2.11 -5.10 21.95
C SER A 39 1.69 -4.87 20.50
N TRP A 40 2.27 -5.61 19.57
CA TRP A 40 1.98 -5.47 18.14
C TRP A 40 0.50 -5.74 17.80
N SER A 41 -0.16 -6.58 18.62
CA SER A 41 -1.59 -6.91 18.52
C SER A 41 -2.53 -5.77 18.95
N GLU A 42 -2.04 -4.79 19.71
CA GLU A 42 -2.82 -3.63 20.20
C GLU A 42 -2.63 -2.38 19.33
N VAL A 43 -1.89 -2.50 18.24
CA VAL A 43 -1.66 -1.40 17.28
C VAL A 43 -2.81 -1.42 16.29
N GLU A 44 -3.75 -0.49 16.46
CA GLU A 44 -4.87 -0.29 15.55
C GLU A 44 -4.57 0.92 14.66
N PRO A 45 -4.62 0.78 13.33
CA PRO A 45 -4.27 1.87 12.43
C PRO A 45 -5.28 3.01 12.51
N ALA A 46 -4.78 4.24 12.45
CA ALA A 46 -5.65 5.40 12.36
C ALA A 46 -6.48 5.34 11.06
N GLY A 47 -7.78 5.66 11.16
CA GLY A 47 -8.68 5.57 10.00
C GLY A 47 -8.24 6.44 8.80
N TRP A 48 -7.57 7.57 9.05
CA TRP A 48 -7.01 8.40 7.98
C TRP A 48 -5.83 7.72 7.26
N LYS A 49 -5.01 6.93 7.97
CA LYS A 49 -3.93 6.14 7.35
C LYS A 49 -4.51 5.06 6.45
N VAL A 50 -5.52 4.32 6.94
CA VAL A 50 -6.24 3.32 6.12
C VAL A 50 -6.79 3.95 4.84
N ALA A 51 -7.44 5.12 4.95
CA ALA A 51 -7.97 5.84 3.81
C ALA A 51 -6.86 6.27 2.84
N LEU A 52 -5.74 6.80 3.35
CA LEU A 52 -4.59 7.20 2.56
C LEU A 52 -3.95 6.00 1.84
N THR A 53 -3.72 4.88 2.53
CA THR A 53 -3.19 3.63 1.95
C THR A 53 -4.07 3.16 0.80
N ARG A 54 -5.40 3.20 0.96
CA ARG A 54 -6.33 2.83 -0.12
C ARG A 54 -6.25 3.79 -1.31
N ILE A 55 -6.26 5.10 -1.06
CA ILE A 55 -6.22 6.13 -2.13
C ILE A 55 -4.92 6.01 -2.93
N VAL A 56 -3.78 5.92 -2.23
CA VAL A 56 -2.47 5.72 -2.87
C VAL A 56 -2.45 4.40 -3.62
N GLY A 57 -3.00 3.33 -3.05
CA GLY A 57 -3.11 2.03 -3.71
C GLY A 57 -3.83 2.11 -5.05
N VAL A 58 -5.00 2.76 -5.10
CA VAL A 58 -5.74 2.98 -6.35
C VAL A 58 -4.93 3.80 -7.35
N ALA A 59 -4.28 4.88 -6.91
CA ALA A 59 -3.46 5.71 -7.78
C ALA A 59 -2.27 4.93 -8.37
N VAL A 60 -1.58 4.14 -7.54
CA VAL A 60 -0.45 3.30 -7.93
C VAL A 60 -0.91 2.18 -8.87
N SER A 61 -2.08 1.57 -8.64
CA SER A 61 -2.64 0.58 -9.56
C SER A 61 -2.91 1.16 -10.95
N VAL A 62 -3.56 2.33 -11.01
CA VAL A 62 -3.85 3.02 -12.27
C VAL A 62 -2.56 3.39 -12.98
N PHE A 63 -1.58 3.93 -12.26
CA PHE A 63 -0.27 4.24 -12.83
C PHE A 63 0.47 2.99 -13.34
N GLY A 64 0.47 1.91 -12.55
CA GLY A 64 1.06 0.62 -12.94
C GLY A 64 0.42 0.03 -14.19
N LEU A 65 -0.90 0.18 -14.34
CA LEU A 65 -1.62 -0.21 -15.55
C LEU A 65 -1.16 0.58 -16.78
N PHE A 66 -1.04 1.90 -16.67
CA PHE A 66 -0.51 2.73 -17.77
C PHE A 66 0.91 2.32 -18.18
N VAL A 67 1.80 2.14 -17.20
CA VAL A 67 3.19 1.67 -17.43
C VAL A 67 3.20 0.27 -18.07
N PHE A 68 2.32 -0.63 -17.64
CA PHE A 68 2.20 -1.99 -18.18
C PHE A 68 1.73 -2.01 -19.63
N LEU A 69 0.69 -1.22 -19.95
CA LEU A 69 0.14 -1.09 -21.29
C LEU A 69 1.04 -0.25 -22.22
N GLY A 70 1.96 0.49 -21.63
CA GLY A 70 2.89 1.35 -22.33
C GLY A 70 2.26 2.63 -22.90
N ILE A 71 1.25 3.15 -22.19
CA ILE A 71 0.49 4.34 -22.54
C ILE A 71 0.88 5.48 -21.59
#